data_AF-A0AA86QGM9-F1
#
_entry.id   AF-A0AA86QGM9-F1
#
_cell.length_a   1.000
_cell.length_b   1.000
_cell.length_c   1.000
_cell.angle_alpha   90.00
_cell.angle_beta   90.00
_cell.angle_gamma   90.00
#
_symmetry.space_group_name_H-M   'P 1'
#
loop_
_entity.id
_entity.type
_entity.pdbx_description
1 polymer ?
#
loop_
_entity_poly.entity_id
_entity_poly.type
_entity_poly.pdbx_seq_one_letter_code
_entity_poly.pdbx_strand_id
1 'polypeptide(L)'
;MWQRYFEQSLVQYIQEKYNFVPASPKEMFDTICDTPAAEKRYMWVKVAQLCSCTKQQVHDYYHNTWTKQFYDDILQYKAELNQLVRKASSTKQA
;
A
#
# COMPACT_ATOMS: atom_id res chain seq x y z
N MET A 1 -14.18 -8.00 11.98
CA MET A 1 -12.77 -7.66 12.22
C MET A 1 -11.88 -8.56 11.37
N TRP A 2 -11.88 -8.35 10.04
CA TRP A 2 -10.98 -9.09 9.15
C TRP A 2 -9.62 -8.41 9.02
N GLN A 3 -9.54 -7.10 9.31
CA GLN A 3 -8.30 -6.30 9.20
C GLN A 3 -7.15 -6.84 10.06
N ARG A 4 -7.47 -7.44 11.23
CA ARG A 4 -6.47 -8.08 12.11
C ARG A 4 -5.80 -9.32 11.52
N TYR A 5 -6.41 -9.93 10.49
CA TYR A 5 -5.87 -11.09 9.78
C TYR A 5 -5.22 -10.70 8.46
N PHE A 6 -5.24 -9.42 8.08
CA PHE A 6 -4.72 -8.94 6.80
C PHE A 6 -3.24 -9.29 6.63
N GLU A 7 -2.39 -8.93 7.59
CA GLU A 7 -0.94 -9.20 7.52
C GLU A 7 -0.65 -10.70 7.47
N GLN A 8 -1.33 -11.49 8.30
CA GLN A 8 -1.17 -12.96 8.29
C GLN A 8 -1.57 -13.57 6.95
N SER A 9 -2.67 -13.09 6.35
CA SER A 9 -3.14 -13.54 5.04
C SER A 9 -2.19 -13.14 3.92
N LEU A 10 -1.53 -11.99 4.05
CA LEU A 10 -0.55 -11.47 3.11
C LEU A 10 0.77 -12.28 3.19
N VAL A 11 1.24 -12.56 4.40
CA VAL A 11 2.38 -13.47 4.63
C VAL A 11 2.11 -14.84 4.04
N GLN A 12 0.92 -15.40 4.28
CA GLN A 12 0.54 -16.69 3.72
C GLN A 12 0.59 -16.68 2.19
N TYR A 13 0.01 -15.66 1.54
CA TYR A 13 0.08 -15.52 0.10
C TYR A 13 1.53 -15.43 -0.41
N ILE A 14 2.36 -14.59 0.21
CA ILE A 14 3.76 -14.41 -0.20
C ILE A 14 4.53 -15.72 -0.04
N GLN A 15 4.33 -16.44 1.07
CA GLN A 15 4.96 -17.72 1.32
C GLN A 15 4.55 -18.79 0.29
N GLU A 16 3.26 -18.92 0.00
CA GLU A 16 2.76 -19.87 -1.00
C GLU A 16 3.29 -19.55 -2.41
N LYS A 17 3.47 -18.27 -2.72
CA LYS A 17 3.78 -17.81 -4.08
C LYS A 17 5.28 -17.71 -4.38
N TYR A 18 6.07 -17.19 -3.45
CA TYR A 18 7.49 -16.88 -3.63
C TYR A 18 8.39 -17.77 -2.78
N ASN A 19 7.82 -18.70 -1.99
CA ASN A 19 8.54 -19.66 -1.16
C ASN A 19 9.49 -19.00 -0.14
N PHE A 20 9.09 -17.84 0.41
CA PHE A 20 9.79 -17.20 1.52
C PHE A 20 8.80 -16.53 2.47
N VAL A 21 9.22 -16.31 3.71
CA VAL A 21 8.43 -15.63 4.73
C VAL A 21 9.06 -14.26 4.99
N PRO A 22 8.35 -13.15 4.73
CA PRO A 22 8.83 -11.82 5.05
C PRO A 22 9.13 -11.67 6.54
N ALA A 23 10.31 -11.14 6.88
CA ALA A 23 10.75 -10.92 8.26
C ALA A 23 10.14 -9.65 8.88
N SER A 24 9.56 -8.76 8.07
CA SER A 24 8.96 -7.51 8.56
C SER A 24 7.80 -7.02 7.68
N PRO A 25 6.92 -6.13 8.21
CA PRO A 25 5.93 -5.43 7.39
C PRO A 25 6.51 -4.62 6.24
N LYS A 26 7.71 -4.08 6.42
CA LYS A 26 8.41 -3.33 5.37
C LYS A 26 8.80 -4.25 4.20
N GLU A 27 9.31 -5.44 4.50
CA GLU A 27 9.63 -6.43 3.46
C GLU A 27 8.38 -6.93 2.72
N MET A 28 7.26 -7.09 3.43
CA MET A 28 5.96 -7.34 2.77
C MET A 28 5.59 -6.20 1.80
N PHE A 29 5.73 -4.95 2.24
CA PHE A 29 5.43 -3.79 1.42
C PHE A 29 6.31 -3.72 0.17
N ASP A 30 7.62 -3.94 0.31
CA ASP A 30 8.57 -3.91 -0.81
C ASP A 30 8.30 -5.03 -1.81
N THR A 31 8.03 -6.25 -1.33
CA THR A 31 7.62 -7.39 -2.16
C THR A 31 6.37 -7.05 -2.99
N ILE A 32 5.38 -6.40 -2.36
CA ILE A 32 4.18 -5.98 -3.06
C ILE A 32 4.52 -4.89 -4.06
N CYS A 33 5.33 -3.90 -3.73
CA CYS A 33 5.74 -2.85 -4.68
C CYS A 33 6.32 -3.45 -5.97
N ASP A 34 7.22 -4.43 -5.83
CA ASP A 34 7.88 -5.11 -6.94
C ASP A 34 6.97 -6.09 -7.71
N THR A 35 5.85 -6.51 -7.10
CA THR A 35 4.89 -7.40 -7.75
C THR A 35 4.20 -6.71 -8.94
N PRO A 36 4.17 -7.33 -10.14
CA PRO A 36 3.47 -6.79 -11.31
C PRO A 36 1.97 -6.54 -11.06
N ALA A 37 1.40 -5.51 -11.68
CA ALA A 37 -0.02 -5.15 -11.50
C ALA A 37 -1.00 -6.30 -11.83
N ALA A 38 -0.66 -7.14 -12.81
CA ALA A 38 -1.45 -8.33 -13.13
C ALA A 38 -1.51 -9.32 -11.96
N GLU A 39 -0.39 -9.52 -11.28
CA GLU A 39 -0.26 -10.44 -10.16
C GLU A 39 -0.85 -9.87 -8.87
N LYS A 40 -0.71 -8.56 -8.63
CA LYS A 40 -1.41 -7.84 -7.55
C LYS A 40 -2.93 -8.06 -7.59
N ARG A 41 -3.53 -8.07 -8.79
CA ARG A 41 -4.98 -8.32 -8.94
C ARG A 41 -5.38 -9.68 -8.40
N TYR A 42 -4.57 -10.71 -8.62
CA TYR A 42 -4.80 -12.06 -8.11
C TYR A 42 -4.52 -12.16 -6.60
N MET A 43 -3.45 -11.52 -6.12
CA MET A 43 -3.13 -11.42 -4.70
C MET A 43 -4.32 -10.89 -3.89
N TRP A 44 -4.94 -9.79 -4.32
CA TRP A 44 -6.09 -9.22 -3.60
C TRP A 44 -7.31 -10.15 -3.55
N VAL A 45 -7.51 -10.97 -4.58
CA VAL A 45 -8.56 -12.00 -4.56
C VAL A 45 -8.23 -13.08 -3.53
N LYS A 46 -6.98 -13.54 -3.50
CA LYS A 46 -6.55 -14.59 -2.55
C LYS A 46 -6.58 -14.13 -1.10
N VAL A 47 -6.04 -12.94 -0.81
CA VAL A 47 -6.08 -12.37 0.54
C VAL A 47 -7.52 -12.14 0.99
N ALA A 48 -8.42 -11.71 0.09
CA ALA A 48 -9.83 -11.55 0.40
C ALA A 48 -10.53 -12.88 0.76
N GLN A 49 -10.19 -13.98 0.07
CA GLN A 49 -10.68 -15.31 0.42
C GLN A 49 -10.24 -15.74 1.82
N LEU A 50 -8.96 -15.54 2.17
CA LEU A 50 -8.42 -15.86 3.50
C LEU A 50 -9.05 -14.98 4.61
N CYS A 51 -9.30 -13.71 4.31
CA CYS A 51 -9.92 -12.76 5.23
C CYS A 51 -11.46 -12.86 5.30
N SER A 52 -12.09 -13.73 4.49
CA SER A 52 -13.56 -13.81 4.36
C SER A 52 -14.22 -12.45 4.10
N CYS A 53 -13.63 -11.66 3.19
CA CYS A 53 -14.12 -10.34 2.81
C CYS A 53 -14.04 -10.14 1.29
N THR A 54 -14.39 -8.96 0.80
CA THR A 54 -14.33 -8.66 -0.62
C THR A 54 -12.93 -8.21 -1.04
N LYS A 55 -12.56 -8.50 -2.29
CA LYS A 55 -11.34 -7.97 -2.93
C LYS A 55 -11.22 -6.46 -2.75
N GLN A 56 -12.32 -5.73 -2.94
CA GLN A 56 -12.35 -4.27 -2.84
C GLN A 56 -11.98 -3.80 -1.43
N GLN A 57 -12.52 -4.45 -0.40
CA GLN A 57 -12.20 -4.14 1.00
C GLN A 57 -10.71 -4.34 1.31
N VAL A 58 -10.11 -5.45 0.86
CA VAL A 58 -8.67 -5.71 1.05
C VAL A 58 -7.82 -4.66 0.34
N HIS A 59 -8.14 -4.41 -0.93
CA HIS A 59 -7.45 -3.42 -1.75
C HIS A 59 -7.48 -2.03 -1.12
N ASP A 60 -8.68 -1.59 -0.70
CA ASP A 60 -8.86 -0.26 -0.13
C ASP A 60 -8.19 -0.15 1.24
N TYR A 61 -8.24 -1.19 2.06
CA TYR A 61 -7.53 -1.21 3.34
C TYR A 61 -6.01 -1.13 3.14
N TYR A 62 -5.46 -1.87 2.17
CA TYR A 62 -4.05 -1.82 1.84
C TYR A 62 -3.63 -0.37 1.54
N HIS A 63 -4.27 0.27 0.55
CA HIS A 63 -3.89 1.62 0.11
C HIS A 63 -4.24 2.74 1.11
N ASN A 64 -5.39 2.66 1.79
CA ASN A 64 -5.89 3.77 2.60
C ASN A 64 -5.48 3.70 4.07
N THR A 65 -5.05 2.54 4.55
CA THR A 65 -4.74 2.33 5.97
C THR A 65 -3.37 1.70 6.14
N TRP A 66 -3.15 0.52 5.58
CA TRP A 66 -1.96 -0.26 5.88
C TRP A 66 -0.69 0.37 5.28
N THR A 67 -0.71 0.91 4.06
CA THR A 67 0.49 1.51 3.46
C THR A 67 0.93 2.81 4.12
N LYS A 68 0.03 3.49 4.85
CA LYS A 68 0.35 4.77 5.51
C LYS A 68 1.44 4.65 6.56
N GLN A 69 1.63 3.48 7.15
CA GLN A 69 2.69 3.25 8.12
C GLN A 69 4.11 3.28 7.51
N PHE A 70 4.23 3.24 6.17
CA PHE A 70 5.52 3.26 5.47
C PHE A 70 5.83 4.61 4.80
N TYR A 71 4.93 5.59 4.90
CA TYR A 71 5.16 6.92 4.37
C TYR A 71 5.45 7.90 5.50
N ASP A 72 6.38 8.82 5.26
CA ASP A 72 6.63 9.92 6.18
C ASP A 72 5.44 10.87 6.28
N ASP A 73 5.38 11.62 7.38
CA ASP A 73 4.34 12.63 7.57
C ASP A 73 4.49 13.76 6.54
N ILE A 74 3.57 13.78 5.57
CA ILE A 74 3.51 14.78 4.50
C ILE A 74 3.39 16.22 5.05
N LEU A 75 2.91 16.40 6.29
CA LEU A 75 2.78 17.71 6.91
C LEU A 75 4.13 18.42 7.06
N GLN A 76 5.24 17.67 7.17
CA GLN A 76 6.58 18.24 7.24
C GLN A 76 6.95 19.01 5.96
N TYR A 77 6.41 18.60 4.81
CA TYR A 77 6.68 19.21 3.50
C TYR A 77 5.65 20.28 3.10
N LYS A 78 4.65 20.57 3.96
CA LYS A 78 3.55 21.50 3.65
C LYS A 78 4.05 22.91 3.31
N ALA A 79 5.10 23.38 3.99
CA ALA A 79 5.67 24.70 3.73
C ALA A 79 6.29 24.79 2.33
N GLU A 80 7.05 23.77 1.93
CA GLU A 80 7.68 23.68 0.60
C GLU A 80 6.65 23.55 -0.51
N LEU A 81 5.62 22.72 -0.32
CA LEU A 81 4.52 22.56 -1.27
C LEU A 81 3.80 23.90 -1.51
N ASN A 82 3.51 24.66 -0.45
CA ASN A 82 2.89 25.97 -0.57
C ASN A 82 3.79 26.97 -1.32
N GLN A 83 5.10 26.91 -1.14
CA GLN A 83 6.03 27.75 -1.90
C GLN A 83 6.04 27.40 -3.39
N LEU A 84 6.02 26.10 -3.72
CA LEU A 84 5.96 25.65 -5.12
C LEU A 84 4.65 26.07 -5.80
N VAL A 85 3.51 25.91 -5.12
CA VAL A 85 2.20 26.34 -5.65
C VAL A 85 2.22 27.84 -5.95
N ARG A 86 2.70 28.67 -5.00
CA ARG A 86 2.80 30.13 -5.19
C ARG A 86 3.71 30.51 -6.35
N LYS A 87 4.86 29.83 -6.50
CA LYS A 87 5.77 30.07 -7.65
C LYS A 87 5.09 29.73 -8.98
N ALA A 88 4.37 28.62 -9.05
CA ALA A 88 3.70 28.18 -10.27
C ALA A 88 2.51 29.09 -10.69
N SER A 89 1.78 29.67 -9.74
CA SER A 89 0.70 30.63 -10.07
C SER A 89 1.24 31.98 -10.55
N SER A 90 2.42 32.41 -10.12
CA SER A 90 3.06 33.64 -10.59
C SER A 90 3.59 33.55 -12.03
N THR A 91 3.85 32.34 -12.55
CA THR A 91 4.38 32.15 -13.92
C THR A 91 3.30 32.25 -15.02
N LYS A 92 2.01 32.20 -14.68
CA LYS A 92 0.91 32.29 -15.67
C LYS A 92 0.46 33.72 -16.00
N GLN A 93 1.14 34.75 -15.51
CA GLN A 93 0.80 36.15 -15.76
C GLN A 93 1.90 36.95 -16.50
N ALA A 94 2.89 36.28 -17.10
CA ALA A 94 3.92 36.91 -17.92
C ALA A 94 3.76 36.55 -19.40
#